data_AF-A0A850VJ80-F1
#
_entry.id   AF-A0A850VJ80-F1
#
_cell.length_a   1.000
_cell.length_b   1.000
_cell.length_c   1.000
_cell.angle_alpha   90.00
_cell.angle_beta   90.00
_cell.angle_gamma   90.00
#
_symmetry.space_group_name_H-M   'P 1'
#
loop_
_entity.id
_entity.type
_entity.pdbx_description
1 polymer ?
#
loop_
_entity_poly.entity_id
_entity_poly.type
_entity_poly.pdbx_seq_one_letter_code
_entity_poly.pdbx_strand_id
1 'polypeptide(L)'
;PQAAFAHLALAFRCDMFTLQQRVQVEKRARDAAEENIQEELGQCRAALEGLGRSCSSAGCKETLEQLQHSLAVLSAAVERATSAAEKLGAVHQEARMSRAAEVMVQHMENLKRHHLREHAELEEMKRLIQQNSRNRQLAESQDDVEPRLRPHPLKRTFQQVTGPSSGALETLPPHALPAS
;
A
#
# COMPACT_ATOMS: atom_id res chain seq x y z
N PRO A 1 0.20 -8.65 0.79
CA PRO A 1 -0.92 -7.79 0.32
C PRO A 1 -1.40 -6.76 1.37
N GLN A 2 -1.76 -7.17 2.60
CA GLN A 2 -2.20 -6.24 3.67
C GLN A 2 -1.15 -5.16 3.99
N ALA A 3 0.11 -5.56 4.20
CA ALA A 3 1.20 -4.64 4.54
C ALA A 3 1.45 -3.61 3.42
N ALA A 4 1.46 -4.04 2.15
CA ALA A 4 1.64 -3.15 1.01
C ALA A 4 0.54 -2.08 0.91
N PHE A 5 -0.72 -2.45 1.18
CA PHE A 5 -1.82 -1.49 1.24
C PHE A 5 -1.69 -0.52 2.41
N ALA A 6 -1.32 -0.99 3.61
CA ALA A 6 -1.13 -0.12 4.77
C ALA A 6 -0.02 0.91 4.55
N HIS A 7 1.11 0.50 3.96
CA HIS A 7 2.19 1.40 3.57
C HIS A 7 1.73 2.40 2.52
N LEU A 8 1.02 1.95 1.48
CA LEU A 8 0.47 2.82 0.44
C LEU A 8 -0.50 3.87 1.03
N ALA A 9 -1.41 3.45 1.91
CA ALA A 9 -2.39 4.33 2.55
C ALA A 9 -1.72 5.40 3.43
N LEU A 10 -0.68 5.03 4.18
CA LEU A 10 0.10 5.97 4.98
C LEU A 10 0.82 6.98 4.09
N ALA A 11 1.51 6.50 3.05
CA ALA A 11 2.22 7.34 2.10
C ALA A 11 1.27 8.35 1.42
N PHE A 12 0.08 7.90 0.99
CA PHE A 12 -0.92 8.75 0.35
C PHE A 12 -1.44 9.85 1.28
N ARG A 13 -1.66 9.53 2.57
CA ARG A 13 -2.06 10.52 3.58
C ARG A 13 -0.99 11.58 3.79
N CYS A 14 0.28 11.19 3.88
CA CYS A 14 1.39 12.13 4.00
C CYS A 14 1.53 13.01 2.76
N ASP A 15 1.42 12.42 1.57
CA ASP A 15 1.45 13.14 0.30
C ASP A 15 0.33 14.18 0.24
N MET A 16 -0.91 13.81 0.57
CA MET A 16 -2.05 14.72 0.58
C MET A 16 -1.83 15.96 1.46
N PHE A 17 -1.23 15.80 2.64
CA PHE A 17 -1.00 16.92 3.56
C PHE A 17 -0.04 17.96 2.99
N THR A 18 0.95 17.55 2.20
CA THR A 18 2.00 18.43 1.66
C THR A 18 1.81 18.80 0.19
N LEU A 19 0.85 18.16 -0.50
CA LEU A 19 0.70 18.24 -1.96
C LEU A 19 0.51 19.68 -2.45
N GLN A 20 -0.40 20.44 -1.83
CA GLN A 20 -0.67 21.82 -2.27
C GLN A 20 0.56 22.71 -2.19
N GLN A 21 1.32 22.62 -1.10
CA GLN A 21 2.54 23.40 -0.92
C GLN A 21 3.60 23.01 -1.94
N ARG A 22 3.79 21.70 -2.18
CA ARG A 22 4.73 21.19 -3.19
C ARG A 22 4.35 21.67 -4.59
N VAL A 23 3.08 21.56 -4.98
CA VAL A 23 2.58 22.05 -6.28
C VAL A 23 2.84 23.55 -6.45
N GLN A 24 2.59 24.34 -5.40
CA GLN A 24 2.83 25.78 -5.43
C GLN A 24 4.32 26.11 -5.62
N VAL A 25 5.21 25.40 -4.92
CA VAL A 25 6.66 25.61 -5.01
C VAL A 25 7.18 25.20 -6.39
N GLU A 26 6.80 24.02 -6.88
CA GLU A 26 7.21 23.53 -8.20
C GLU A 26 6.71 24.45 -9.32
N LYS A 27 5.46 24.93 -9.23
CA LYS A 27 4.92 25.87 -10.20
C LYS A 27 5.72 27.17 -10.22
N ARG A 28 6.01 27.76 -9.05
CA ARG A 28 6.82 29.00 -8.98
C ARG A 28 8.23 28.79 -9.53
N ALA A 29 8.86 27.65 -9.23
CA ALA A 29 10.19 27.33 -9.72
C ALA A 29 10.20 27.21 -11.25
N ARG A 30 9.19 26.54 -11.83
CA ARG A 30 8.98 26.45 -13.27
C ARG A 30 8.77 27.83 -13.88
N ASP A 31 7.81 28.61 -13.36
CA ASP A 31 7.46 29.93 -13.89
C ASP A 31 8.70 30.84 -13.90
N ALA A 32 9.49 30.87 -12.82
CA ALA A 32 10.74 31.62 -12.76
C ALA A 32 11.80 31.14 -13.77
N ALA A 33 11.92 29.83 -13.98
CA ALA A 33 12.84 29.28 -14.98
C ALA A 33 12.43 29.65 -16.40
N GLU A 34 11.13 29.59 -16.72
CA GLU A 34 10.59 29.97 -18.03
C GLU A 34 10.73 31.47 -18.29
N GLU A 35 10.42 32.32 -17.31
CA GLU A 35 10.62 33.76 -17.39
C GLU A 35 12.09 34.11 -17.64
N ASN A 36 13.02 33.54 -16.87
CA ASN A 36 14.46 33.76 -17.06
C ASN A 36 14.92 33.33 -18.46
N ILE A 37 14.49 32.17 -18.93
CA ILE A 37 14.82 31.69 -20.29
C ILE A 37 14.31 32.67 -21.35
N GLN A 38 13.07 33.13 -21.22
CA GLN A 38 12.47 34.09 -22.16
C GLN A 38 13.22 35.43 -22.15
N GLU A 39 13.62 35.90 -20.97
CA GLU A 39 14.41 37.11 -20.82
C GLU A 39 15.77 36.97 -21.51
N GLU A 40 16.53 35.89 -21.23
CA GLU A 40 17.83 35.63 -21.84
C GLU A 40 17.74 35.51 -23.38
N LEU A 41 16.72 34.81 -23.90
CA LEU A 41 16.47 34.73 -25.34
C LEU A 41 16.13 36.10 -25.94
N GLY A 42 15.38 36.93 -25.20
CA GLY A 42 15.06 38.30 -25.57
C GLY A 42 16.29 39.20 -25.62
N GLN A 43 17.16 39.12 -24.60
CA GLN A 43 18.43 39.83 -24.53
C GLN A 43 19.36 39.40 -25.67
N CYS A 44 19.46 38.10 -25.96
CA CYS A 44 20.23 37.58 -27.11
C CYS A 44 19.72 38.17 -28.43
N ARG A 45 18.40 38.23 -28.62
CA ARG A 45 17.79 38.81 -29.82
C ARG A 45 18.13 40.29 -29.95
N ALA A 46 17.97 41.06 -28.88
CA ALA A 46 18.29 42.48 -28.85
C ALA A 46 19.78 42.74 -29.14
N ALA A 47 20.67 41.90 -28.62
CA ALA A 47 22.11 41.98 -28.89
C ALA A 47 22.43 41.72 -30.38
N LEU A 48 21.80 40.72 -30.99
CA LEU A 48 21.94 40.44 -32.42
C LEU A 48 21.40 41.59 -33.28
N GLU A 49 20.27 42.18 -32.91
CA GLU A 49 19.73 43.36 -33.59
C GLU A 49 20.67 44.57 -33.48
N GLY A 50 21.28 44.77 -32.31
CA GLY A 50 22.30 45.81 -32.08
C GLY A 50 23.53 45.61 -32.95
N LEU A 51 24.06 44.38 -33.02
CA LEU A 51 25.18 44.02 -33.90
C LEU A 51 24.83 44.21 -35.38
N GLY A 52 23.59 43.90 -35.77
CA GLY A 52 23.10 44.09 -37.13
C GLY A 52 23.23 45.54 -37.63
N ARG A 53 23.08 46.53 -36.74
CA ARG A 53 23.24 47.96 -37.07
C ARG A 53 24.69 48.35 -37.36
N SER A 54 25.65 47.62 -36.81
CA SER A 54 27.09 47.88 -36.95
C SER A 54 27.75 47.00 -38.03
N CYS A 55 27.10 45.89 -38.43
CA CYS A 55 27.58 45.00 -39.50
C CYS A 55 27.46 45.64 -40.89
N SER A 56 28.59 46.02 -41.48
CA SER A 56 28.65 46.58 -42.84
C SER A 56 29.11 45.59 -43.91
N SER A 57 29.89 44.57 -43.56
CA SER A 57 30.42 43.59 -44.52
C SER A 57 29.43 42.45 -44.82
N ALA A 58 29.50 41.89 -46.02
CA ALA A 58 28.63 40.78 -46.45
C ALA A 58 28.77 39.54 -45.54
N GLY A 59 30.00 39.15 -45.18
CA GLY A 59 30.23 38.02 -44.27
C GLY A 59 29.72 38.24 -42.84
N CYS A 60 29.73 39.48 -42.35
CA CYS A 60 29.14 39.84 -41.05
C CYS A 60 27.62 39.65 -41.06
N LYS A 61 26.96 40.05 -42.16
CA LYS A 61 25.51 39.90 -42.33
C LYS A 61 25.10 38.42 -42.43
N GLU A 62 25.82 37.62 -43.21
CA GLU A 62 25.56 36.18 -43.32
C GLU A 62 25.70 35.47 -41.96
N THR A 63 26.76 35.78 -41.22
CA THR A 63 26.96 35.22 -39.87
C THR A 63 25.82 35.64 -38.92
N LEU A 64 25.37 36.89 -39.01
CA LEU A 64 24.27 37.41 -38.19
C LEU A 64 22.94 36.70 -38.51
N GLU A 65 22.65 36.46 -39.78
CA GLU A 65 21.47 35.69 -40.22
C GLU A 65 21.51 34.25 -39.70
N GLN A 66 22.68 33.60 -39.76
CA GLN A 66 22.86 32.25 -39.20
C GLN A 66 22.64 32.22 -37.69
N LEU A 67 23.13 33.23 -36.96
CA LEU A 67 22.92 33.35 -35.50
C LEU A 67 21.44 33.59 -35.16
N GLN A 68 20.75 34.44 -35.91
CA GLN A 68 19.31 34.66 -35.74
C GLN A 68 18.50 33.40 -36.00
N HIS A 69 18.84 32.65 -37.04
CA HIS A 69 18.22 31.36 -37.33
C HIS A 69 18.47 30.36 -36.19
N SER A 70 19.71 30.26 -35.72
CA SER A 70 20.09 29.37 -34.60
C SER A 70 19.33 29.73 -33.32
N LEU A 71 19.17 31.03 -33.02
CA LEU A 71 18.39 31.50 -31.88
C LEU A 71 16.91 31.15 -31.99
N ALA A 72 16.32 31.25 -33.18
CA ALA A 72 14.94 30.84 -33.41
C ALA A 72 14.75 29.32 -33.22
N VAL A 73 15.68 28.52 -33.74
CA VAL A 73 15.69 27.07 -33.51
C VAL A 73 15.84 26.74 -32.02
N LEU A 74 16.72 27.44 -31.31
CA LEU A 74 16.92 27.28 -29.88
C LEU A 74 15.64 27.59 -29.09
N SER A 75 15.00 28.74 -29.35
CA SER A 75 13.73 29.12 -28.72
C SER A 75 12.68 28.02 -28.87
N ALA A 76 12.47 27.55 -30.10
CA ALA A 76 11.51 26.48 -30.37
C ALA A 76 11.92 25.14 -29.74
N ALA A 77 13.22 24.86 -29.63
CA ALA A 77 13.71 23.66 -28.97
C ALA A 77 13.47 23.69 -27.46
N VAL A 78 13.65 24.85 -26.82
CA VAL A 78 13.38 25.04 -25.39
C VAL A 78 11.89 24.86 -25.10
N GLU A 79 11.00 25.48 -25.89
CA GLU A 79 9.54 25.29 -25.76
C GLU A 79 9.11 23.83 -25.90
N ARG A 80 9.70 23.11 -26.86
CA ARG A 80 9.44 21.67 -27.03
C ARG A 80 9.95 20.87 -25.84
N ALA A 81 11.13 21.20 -25.32
CA ALA A 81 11.74 20.52 -24.20
C ALA A 81 10.93 20.71 -22.90
N THR A 82 10.52 21.94 -22.58
CA THR A 82 9.68 22.22 -21.40
C THR A 82 8.33 21.51 -21.51
N SER A 83 7.66 21.60 -22.66
CA SER A 83 6.40 20.89 -22.93
C SER A 83 6.52 19.37 -22.82
N ALA A 84 7.63 18.80 -23.30
CA ALA A 84 7.89 17.36 -23.20
C ALA A 84 8.16 16.93 -21.75
N ALA A 85 8.91 17.73 -20.99
CA ALA A 85 9.18 17.47 -19.58
C ALA A 85 7.89 17.47 -18.75
N GLU A 86 6.98 18.43 -18.98
CA GLU A 86 5.68 18.47 -18.31
C GLU A 86 4.83 17.22 -18.61
N LYS A 87 4.71 16.86 -19.89
CA LYS A 87 3.96 15.66 -20.32
C LYS A 87 4.56 14.38 -19.74
N LEU A 88 5.89 14.24 -19.73
CA LEU A 88 6.57 13.09 -19.15
C LEU A 88 6.32 13.00 -17.64
N GLY A 89 6.35 14.14 -16.93
CA GLY A 89 6.00 14.21 -15.52
C GLY A 89 4.57 13.74 -15.25
N ALA A 90 3.61 14.14 -16.08
CA ALA A 90 2.22 13.69 -15.99
C ALA A 90 2.10 12.17 -16.19
N VAL A 91 2.75 11.61 -17.20
CA VAL A 91 2.73 10.16 -17.48
C VAL A 91 3.37 9.35 -16.34
N HIS A 92 4.48 9.81 -15.77
CA HIS A 92 5.09 9.16 -14.61
C HIS A 92 4.15 9.16 -13.40
N GLN A 93 3.43 10.26 -13.18
CA GLN A 93 2.44 10.33 -12.10
C GLN A 93 1.26 9.39 -12.36
N GLU A 94 0.77 9.31 -13.60
CA GLU A 94 -0.26 8.36 -14.00
C GLU A 94 0.17 6.91 -13.74
N ALA A 95 1.35 6.51 -14.19
CA ALA A 95 1.89 5.17 -13.97
C ALA A 95 1.98 4.83 -12.47
N ARG A 96 2.40 5.79 -11.63
CA ARG A 96 2.43 5.63 -10.18
C ARG A 96 1.03 5.44 -9.58
N MET A 97 0.04 6.21 -10.05
CA MET A 97 -1.35 6.09 -9.59
C MET A 97 -1.99 4.77 -10.03
N SER A 98 -1.72 4.30 -11.25
CA SER A 98 -2.16 2.99 -11.74
C SER A 98 -1.64 1.85 -10.85
N ARG A 99 -0.35 1.89 -10.47
CA ARG A 99 0.21 0.91 -9.54
C ARG A 99 -0.42 0.97 -8.14
N ALA A 100 -0.71 2.16 -7.64
CA ALA A 100 -1.42 2.31 -6.38
C ALA A 100 -2.82 1.67 -6.45
N ALA A 101 -3.56 1.90 -7.54
CA ALA A 101 -4.87 1.30 -7.78
C ALA A 101 -4.80 -0.25 -7.82
N GLU A 102 -3.80 -0.84 -8.48
CA GLU A 102 -3.59 -2.30 -8.48
C GLU A 102 -3.46 -2.88 -7.05
N VAL A 103 -2.66 -2.24 -6.20
CA VAL A 103 -2.48 -2.68 -4.80
C VAL A 103 -3.79 -2.58 -4.02
N MET A 104 -4.58 -1.53 -4.26
CA MET A 104 -5.90 -1.35 -3.64
C MET A 104 -6.90 -2.42 -4.10
N VAL A 105 -6.99 -2.68 -5.40
CA VAL A 105 -7.84 -3.74 -5.97
C VAL A 105 -7.46 -5.09 -5.39
N GLN A 106 -6.16 -5.40 -5.36
CA GLN A 106 -5.69 -6.66 -4.82
C GLN A 106 -6.03 -6.80 -3.32
N HIS A 107 -5.93 -5.72 -2.54
CA HIS A 107 -6.34 -5.71 -1.14
C HIS A 107 -7.85 -6.00 -0.99
N MET A 108 -8.69 -5.30 -1.76
CA MET A 108 -10.15 -5.50 -1.77
C MET A 108 -10.52 -6.96 -2.11
N GLU A 109 -9.90 -7.54 -3.14
CA GLU A 109 -10.13 -8.94 -3.51
C GLU A 109 -9.71 -9.92 -2.42
N ASN A 110 -8.61 -9.64 -1.72
CA ASN A 110 -8.19 -10.44 -0.57
C ASN A 110 -9.23 -10.40 0.55
N LEU A 111 -9.77 -9.21 0.86
CA LEU A 111 -10.85 -9.06 1.85
C LEU A 111 -12.10 -9.84 1.45
N LYS A 112 -12.52 -9.75 0.17
CA LYS A 112 -13.67 -10.50 -0.33
C LYS A 112 -13.48 -12.03 -0.19
N ARG A 113 -12.28 -12.53 -0.52
CA ARG A 113 -11.94 -13.95 -0.33
C ARG A 113 -11.93 -14.36 1.14
N HIS A 114 -11.43 -13.50 2.03
CA HIS A 114 -11.43 -13.76 3.47
C HIS A 114 -12.87 -13.87 4.00
N HIS A 115 -13.70 -12.87 3.71
CA HIS A 115 -15.10 -12.84 4.11
C HIS A 115 -15.88 -14.07 3.65
N LEU A 116 -15.68 -14.53 2.41
CA LEU A 116 -16.35 -15.73 1.90
C LEU A 116 -15.92 -17.01 2.64
N ARG A 117 -14.64 -17.12 3.01
CA ARG A 117 -14.14 -18.27 3.78
C ARG A 117 -14.72 -18.28 5.18
N GLU A 118 -14.63 -17.15 5.89
CA GLU A 118 -15.22 -17.01 7.24
C GLU A 118 -16.72 -17.31 7.22
N HIS A 119 -17.45 -16.84 6.20
CA HIS A 119 -18.86 -17.14 6.06
C HIS A 119 -19.11 -18.64 5.85
N ALA A 120 -18.29 -19.34 5.06
CA ALA A 120 -18.43 -20.78 4.85
C ALA A 120 -18.16 -21.58 6.13
N GLU A 121 -17.09 -21.23 6.85
CA GLU A 121 -16.71 -21.83 8.14
C GLU A 121 -17.81 -21.63 9.20
N LEU A 122 -18.40 -20.42 9.26
CA LEU A 122 -19.53 -20.13 10.13
C LEU A 122 -20.77 -20.97 9.81
N GLU A 123 -21.09 -21.15 8.53
CA GLU A 123 -22.22 -21.98 8.12
C GLU A 123 -21.99 -23.47 8.41
N GLU A 124 -20.75 -23.97 8.27
CA GLU A 124 -20.39 -25.32 8.67
C GLU A 124 -20.53 -25.52 10.19
N MET A 125 -20.01 -24.60 10.99
CA MET A 125 -20.12 -24.65 12.45
C MET A 125 -21.59 -24.67 12.90
N LYS A 126 -22.45 -23.84 12.29
CA LYS A 126 -23.90 -23.84 12.56
C LYS A 126 -24.53 -25.21 12.26
N ARG A 127 -24.19 -25.83 11.13
CA ARG A 127 -24.70 -27.17 10.77
C ARG A 127 -24.25 -28.23 11.78
N LEU A 128 -22.98 -28.19 12.18
CA LEU A 128 -22.42 -29.14 13.14
C LEU A 128 -23.13 -29.03 14.51
N ILE A 129 -23.38 -27.80 14.98
CA ILE A 129 -24.12 -27.54 16.22
C ILE A 129 -25.56 -28.07 16.13
N GLN A 130 -26.26 -27.80 15.03
CA GLN A 130 -27.63 -28.29 14.81
C GLN A 130 -27.71 -29.82 14.72
N GLN A 131 -26.71 -30.45 14.10
CA GLN A 131 -26.62 -31.91 14.06
C GLN A 131 -26.34 -32.49 15.44
N ASN A 132 -25.43 -31.88 16.20
CA ASN A 132 -25.07 -32.34 17.55
C ASN A 132 -26.25 -32.20 18.53
N SER A 133 -26.99 -31.09 18.46
CA SER A 133 -28.21 -30.90 19.26
C SER A 133 -29.29 -31.95 18.92
N ARG A 134 -29.50 -32.24 17.62
CA ARG A 134 -30.41 -33.31 17.19
C ARG A 134 -29.95 -34.69 17.66
N ASN A 135 -28.66 -35.00 17.52
CA ASN A 135 -28.10 -36.28 17.99
C ASN A 135 -28.25 -36.44 19.51
N ARG A 136 -28.07 -35.36 20.27
CA ARG A 136 -28.27 -35.36 21.72
C ARG A 136 -29.73 -35.62 22.10
N GLN A 137 -30.69 -34.99 21.42
CA GLN A 137 -32.12 -35.26 21.62
C GLN A 137 -32.49 -36.71 21.29
N LEU A 138 -31.87 -37.30 20.27
CA LEU A 138 -32.06 -38.73 19.92
C LEU A 138 -31.46 -39.67 20.96
N ALA A 139 -30.30 -39.35 21.55
CA ALA A 139 -29.71 -40.12 22.62
C ALA A 139 -30.57 -40.08 23.90
N GLU A 140 -31.07 -38.90 24.28
CA GLU A 140 -31.94 -38.71 25.45
C GLU A 140 -33.30 -39.44 25.31
N SER A 141 -33.79 -39.65 24.08
CA SER A 141 -35.04 -40.40 23.82
C SER A 141 -34.84 -41.92 23.70
N GLN A 142 -33.61 -42.41 23.43
CA GLN A 142 -33.29 -43.83 23.51
C GLN A 142 -33.12 -44.32 24.95
N ASP A 143 -32.56 -43.49 25.85
CA ASP A 143 -32.43 -43.82 27.26
C ASP A 143 -33.79 -43.99 27.98
N ASP A 144 -34.87 -43.37 27.47
CA ASP A 144 -36.24 -43.53 28.00
C ASP A 144 -36.95 -44.81 27.47
N VAL A 145 -36.39 -45.45 26.44
CA VAL A 145 -36.91 -46.68 25.80
C VAL A 145 -36.24 -47.96 26.32
N GLU A 146 -35.23 -47.86 27.20
CA GLU A 146 -34.58 -49.02 27.82
C GLU A 146 -34.95 -49.22 29.31
N PRO A 147 -36.09 -49.87 29.63
CA PRO A 147 -36.37 -50.29 31.00
C PRO A 147 -35.55 -51.54 31.34
N ARG A 148 -34.59 -51.35 32.26
CA ARG A 148 -34.14 -52.31 33.28
C ARG A 148 -33.58 -53.68 32.83
N LEU A 149 -32.29 -53.74 32.54
CA LEU A 149 -31.47 -54.93 32.84
C LEU A 149 -30.04 -54.53 33.26
N ARG A 150 -29.87 -53.94 34.45
CA ARG A 150 -28.57 -53.95 35.14
C ARG A 150 -28.45 -55.22 35.99
N PRO A 151 -27.53 -56.16 35.69
CA PRO A 151 -27.18 -57.20 36.65
C PRO A 151 -26.49 -56.54 37.85
N HIS A 152 -27.01 -56.83 39.05
CA HIS A 152 -26.42 -56.38 40.31
C HIS A 152 -25.00 -56.97 40.47
N PRO A 153 -23.97 -56.17 40.79
CA PRO A 153 -22.70 -56.74 41.19
C PRO A 153 -22.82 -57.30 42.61
N LEU A 154 -22.61 -58.61 42.72
CA LEU A 154 -22.50 -59.34 43.98
C LEU A 154 -21.37 -58.77 44.85
N LYS A 155 -21.67 -58.63 46.15
CA LYS A 155 -20.69 -58.27 47.18
C LYS A 155 -19.55 -59.30 47.20
N ARG A 156 -18.30 -58.84 47.10
CA ARG A 156 -17.11 -59.58 47.56
C ARG A 156 -16.37 -58.76 48.60
N THR A 157 -15.99 -59.44 49.66
CA THR A 157 -15.54 -58.97 50.97
C THR A 157 -14.12 -58.40 51.00
N PHE A 158 -13.92 -57.51 51.97
CA PHE A 158 -12.69 -56.95 52.54
C PHE A 158 -11.38 -57.74 52.33
N GLN A 159 -10.30 -57.01 51.99
CA GLN A 159 -9.07 -57.08 52.79
C GLN A 159 -8.37 -55.72 52.81
N GLN A 160 -8.11 -55.28 54.04
CA GLN A 160 -7.46 -54.04 54.45
C GLN A 160 -5.94 -54.21 54.32
N VAL A 161 -5.26 -53.35 53.57
CA VAL A 161 -3.83 -53.08 53.79
C VAL A 161 -3.63 -51.58 53.92
N THR A 162 -3.08 -51.27 55.07
CA THR A 162 -2.71 -50.00 55.70
C THR A 162 -1.59 -49.24 54.98
N GLY A 163 -1.68 -47.90 54.99
CA GLY A 163 -0.53 -47.04 55.27
C GLY A 163 -0.19 -45.96 54.22
N PRO A 164 0.32 -44.77 54.64
CA PRO A 164 0.03 -43.49 53.99
C PRO A 164 1.27 -42.77 53.41
N SER A 165 1.03 -41.61 52.81
CA SER A 165 1.85 -40.37 52.74
C SER A 165 2.02 -39.83 51.29
N SER A 166 1.54 -38.61 51.04
CA SER A 166 2.31 -37.33 51.04
C SER A 166 3.16 -37.20 49.76
N GLY A 167 3.19 -36.13 48.98
CA GLY A 167 2.73 -34.74 49.05
C GLY A 167 3.33 -33.99 47.84
N ALA A 168 2.99 -32.71 47.66
CA ALA A 168 3.65 -31.69 46.83
C ALA A 168 3.65 -31.95 45.30
N LEU A 169 2.91 -31.22 44.46
CA LEU A 169 3.07 -29.80 44.10
C LEU A 169 4.54 -29.43 43.85
N GLU A 170 4.98 -29.49 42.59
CA GLU A 170 6.21 -28.85 42.15
C GLU A 170 5.92 -27.94 40.96
N THR A 171 5.99 -26.64 41.26
CA THR A 171 5.87 -25.49 40.38
C THR A 171 7.27 -25.16 39.85
N LEU A 172 7.49 -25.14 38.54
CA LEU A 172 8.76 -24.73 37.93
C LEU A 172 8.80 -23.19 37.72
N PRO A 173 9.92 -22.50 38.01
CA PRO A 173 10.00 -21.03 38.02
C PRO A 173 10.41 -20.41 36.66
N PRO A 174 10.20 -19.09 36.48
CA PRO A 174 10.51 -18.37 35.24
C PRO A 174 11.99 -17.94 35.17
N HIS A 175 12.59 -18.05 33.99
CA HIS A 175 13.93 -17.50 33.73
C HIS A 175 13.86 -16.01 33.37
N ALA A 176 14.68 -15.23 34.10
CA ALA A 176 14.89 -13.81 33.96
C ALA A 176 15.90 -13.45 32.84
N LEU A 177 15.65 -12.32 32.18
CA LEU A 177 16.59 -11.56 31.37
C LEU A 177 17.67 -10.89 32.26
N PRO A 178 18.82 -10.51 31.67
CA PRO A 178 19.43 -9.23 32.04
C PRO A 178 19.62 -8.31 30.83
N ALA A 179 19.48 -7.03 31.14
CA ALA A 179 19.70 -5.89 30.27
C ALA A 179 21.19 -5.65 30.00
N SER A 180 21.48 -5.08 28.83
CA SER A 180 22.51 -4.06 28.56
C SER A 180 22.14 -3.35 27.27
#